data_AF-A0A9W7DGQ1-F1
#
_entry.id   AF-A0A9W7DGQ1-F1
#
_cell.length_a   1.000
_cell.length_b   1.000
_cell.length_c   1.000
_cell.angle_alpha   90.00
_cell.angle_beta   90.00
_cell.angle_gamma   90.00
#
_symmetry.space_group_name_H-M   'P 1'
#
loop_
_entity.id
_entity.type
_entity.pdbx_description
1 polymer ?
#
loop_
_entity_poly.entity_id
_entity_poly.type
_entity_poly.pdbx_seq_one_letter_code
_entity_poly.pdbx_strand_id
1 'polypeptide(L)'
;MTEDDIELRAQTFENISSMARAVGSETFGSYAEPLINSAYAAIHSDNGRLRESGFAFISNMAKVYGEQFTSFLEKIVPEIFKCLQQDEIEFDINEDDDLTDEAAIAEKMNIHTGI
;
A
#
# COMPACT_ATOMS: atom_id res chain seq x y z
N MET A 1 12.93 5.10 9.55
CA MET A 1 13.23 3.84 8.86
C MET A 1 14.03 4.19 7.63
N THR A 2 15.09 3.46 7.36
CA THR A 2 15.80 3.60 6.08
C THR A 2 14.95 3.03 4.94
N GLU A 3 15.32 3.31 3.70
CA GLU A 3 14.71 2.67 2.52
C GLU A 3 14.84 1.14 2.59
N ASP A 4 16.00 0.64 3.03
CA ASP A 4 16.23 -0.80 3.22
C ASP A 4 15.27 -1.41 4.27
N ASP A 5 14.99 -0.69 5.38
CA ASP A 5 14.03 -1.16 6.39
C ASP A 5 12.61 -1.24 5.84
N ILE A 6 12.23 -0.28 4.97
CA ILE A 6 10.94 -0.23 4.30
C ILE A 6 10.82 -1.42 3.34
N GLU A 7 11.84 -1.63 2.51
CA GLU A 7 11.86 -2.70 1.52
C GLU A 7 11.81 -4.06 2.19
N LEU A 8 12.58 -4.27 3.26
CA LEU A 8 12.55 -5.52 4.02
C LEU A 8 11.14 -5.83 4.56
N ARG A 9 10.44 -4.81 5.09
CA ARG A 9 9.07 -4.97 5.58
C ARG A 9 8.09 -5.26 4.44
N ALA A 10 8.22 -4.56 3.32
CA ALA A 10 7.38 -4.75 2.13
C ALA A 10 7.53 -6.16 1.55
N GLN A 11 8.77 -6.61 1.34
CA GLN A 11 9.09 -7.96 0.89
C GLN A 11 8.58 -9.03 1.86
N THR A 12 8.61 -8.76 3.17
CA THR A 12 8.06 -9.71 4.16
C THR A 12 6.56 -9.94 3.95
N PHE A 13 5.77 -8.88 3.70
CA PHE A 13 4.33 -9.00 3.40
C PHE A 13 4.08 -9.79 2.11
N GLU A 14 4.85 -9.51 1.05
CA GLU A 14 4.71 -10.19 -0.24
C GLU A 14 5.04 -11.68 -0.13
N ASN A 15 6.13 -12.02 0.58
CA ASN A 15 6.56 -13.39 0.75
C ASN A 15 5.61 -14.19 1.66
N ILE A 16 5.15 -13.64 2.78
CA ILE A 16 4.23 -14.37 3.67
C ILE A 16 2.86 -14.60 3.02
N SER A 17 2.38 -13.66 2.19
CA SER A 17 1.15 -13.87 1.41
C SER A 17 1.34 -14.91 0.28
N SER A 18 2.55 -15.05 -0.24
CA SER A 18 2.91 -16.10 -1.19
C SER A 18 2.96 -17.47 -0.51
N MET A 19 3.44 -17.54 0.74
CA MET A 19 3.35 -18.76 1.56
C MET A 19 1.89 -19.16 1.79
N ALA A 20 1.01 -18.20 2.10
CA ALA A 20 -0.43 -18.47 2.25
C ALA A 20 -1.04 -19.11 1.00
N ARG A 21 -0.66 -18.62 -0.19
CA ARG A 21 -1.08 -19.21 -1.48
C ARG A 21 -0.60 -20.63 -1.65
N ALA A 22 0.58 -20.98 -1.14
CA ALA A 22 1.13 -22.32 -1.26
C ALA A 22 0.45 -23.31 -0.30
N VAL A 23 0.12 -22.88 0.92
CA VAL A 23 -0.40 -23.78 1.98
C VAL A 23 -1.93 -23.82 2.09
N GLY A 24 -2.63 -22.87 1.46
CA GLY A 24 -4.09 -22.78 1.47
C GLY A 24 -4.67 -22.18 2.75
N SER A 25 -5.98 -21.93 2.73
CA SER A 25 -6.70 -21.20 3.78
C SER A 25 -6.74 -21.92 5.13
N GLU A 26 -6.83 -23.26 5.12
CA GLU A 26 -6.88 -24.07 6.35
C GLU A 26 -5.59 -23.95 7.15
N THR A 27 -4.44 -24.17 6.50
CA THR A 27 -3.12 -24.08 7.14
C THR A 27 -2.78 -22.65 7.56
N PHE A 28 -3.17 -21.65 6.76
CA PHE A 28 -2.87 -20.25 7.03
C PHE A 28 -3.80 -19.61 8.06
N GLY A 29 -4.96 -20.22 8.34
CA GLY A 29 -6.06 -19.61 9.09
C GLY A 29 -5.68 -19.04 10.45
N SER A 30 -4.81 -19.70 11.22
CA SER A 30 -4.38 -19.22 12.55
C SER A 30 -3.56 -17.93 12.51
N TYR A 31 -3.00 -17.55 11.35
CA TYR A 31 -2.20 -16.35 11.17
C TYR A 31 -2.94 -15.26 10.38
N ALA A 32 -4.12 -15.58 9.82
CA ALA A 32 -4.79 -14.74 8.85
C ALA A 32 -5.22 -13.38 9.43
N GLU A 33 -5.95 -13.38 10.54
CA GLU A 33 -6.46 -12.16 11.16
C GLU A 33 -5.36 -11.16 11.55
N PRO A 34 -4.30 -11.53 12.32
CA PRO A 34 -3.26 -10.57 12.68
C PRO A 34 -2.49 -10.05 11.46
N LEU A 35 -2.29 -10.88 10.42
CA LEU A 35 -1.58 -10.46 9.20
C LEU A 35 -2.45 -9.56 8.31
N ILE A 36 -3.75 -9.83 8.18
CA ILE A 36 -4.70 -8.95 7.47
C ILE A 36 -4.78 -7.59 8.16
N ASN A 37 -4.84 -7.55 9.50
CA ASN A 37 -4.82 -6.28 10.24
C ASN A 37 -3.50 -5.52 10.05
N SER A 38 -2.38 -6.23 9.99
CA SER A 38 -1.07 -5.63 9.71
C SER A 38 -0.99 -5.08 8.28
N ALA A 39 -1.52 -5.81 7.29
CA ALA A 39 -1.61 -5.35 5.91
C ALA A 39 -2.51 -4.11 5.79
N TYR A 40 -3.61 -4.06 6.55
CA TYR A 40 -4.46 -2.87 6.60
C TYR A 40 -3.72 -1.65 7.15
N ALA A 41 -2.90 -1.82 8.20
CA ALA A 41 -2.05 -0.76 8.71
C ALA A 41 -0.99 -0.32 7.68
N ALA A 42 -0.44 -1.25 6.89
CA ALA A 42 0.50 -0.93 5.82
C ALA A 42 -0.16 -0.10 4.71
N ILE A 43 -1.41 -0.39 4.34
CA ILE A 43 -2.21 0.40 3.38
C ILE A 43 -2.42 1.84 3.86
N HIS A 44 -2.43 2.09 5.18
CA HIS A 44 -2.56 3.43 5.77
C HIS A 44 -1.20 4.12 6.01
N SER A 45 -0.10 3.54 5.54
CA SER A 45 1.21 4.16 5.70
C SER A 45 1.38 5.35 4.74
N ASP A 46 2.08 6.38 5.21
CA ASP A 46 2.50 7.50 4.37
C ASP A 46 3.53 7.07 3.29
N ASN A 47 4.17 5.90 3.46
CA ASN A 47 5.12 5.37 2.51
C ASN A 47 4.45 4.52 1.42
N GLY A 48 4.64 4.90 0.15
CA GLY A 48 4.03 4.24 -1.02
C GLY A 48 4.38 2.75 -1.13
N ARG A 49 5.64 2.39 -0.93
CA ARG A 49 6.12 0.99 -0.99
C ARG A 49 5.46 0.10 0.06
N LEU A 50 5.23 0.62 1.28
CA LEU A 50 4.46 -0.11 2.29
C LEU A 50 2.99 -0.27 1.88
N ARG A 51 2.35 0.77 1.33
CA ARG A 51 0.97 0.67 0.83
C ARG A 51 0.84 -0.40 -0.25
N GLU A 52 1.75 -0.38 -1.22
CA GLU A 52 1.83 -1.35 -2.31
C GLU A 52 1.91 -2.79 -1.77
N SER A 53 2.84 -3.06 -0.85
CA SER A 53 2.99 -4.38 -0.25
C SER A 53 1.73 -4.86 0.50
N GLY A 54 1.00 -3.94 1.13
CA GLY A 54 -0.28 -4.21 1.75
C GLY A 54 -1.33 -4.63 0.72
N PHE A 55 -1.46 -3.91 -0.39
CA PHE A 55 -2.36 -4.30 -1.48
C PHE A 55 -1.96 -5.63 -2.14
N ALA A 56 -0.66 -5.89 -2.31
CA ALA A 56 -0.16 -7.18 -2.81
C ALA A 56 -0.55 -8.33 -1.88
N PHE A 57 -0.43 -8.14 -0.56
CA PHE A 57 -0.87 -9.11 0.45
C PHE A 57 -2.38 -9.38 0.32
N ILE A 58 -3.21 -8.33 0.27
CA ILE A 58 -4.68 -8.45 0.12
C ILE A 58 -5.05 -9.19 -1.17
N SER A 59 -4.38 -8.90 -2.30
CA SER A 59 -4.59 -9.61 -3.57
C SER A 59 -4.35 -11.12 -3.44
N ASN A 60 -3.33 -11.52 -2.70
CA ASN A 60 -3.04 -12.93 -2.45
C ASN A 60 -4.04 -13.54 -1.46
N MET A 61 -4.52 -12.80 -0.45
CA MET A 61 -5.59 -13.29 0.45
C MET A 61 -6.90 -13.54 -0.30
N ALA A 62 -7.26 -12.70 -1.25
CA ALA A 62 -8.44 -12.93 -2.09
C ALA A 62 -8.34 -14.27 -2.86
N LYS A 63 -7.13 -14.63 -3.33
CA LYS A 63 -6.89 -15.93 -4.00
C LYS A 63 -6.93 -17.12 -3.03
N VAL A 64 -6.52 -16.92 -1.78
CA VAL A 64 -6.50 -17.96 -0.73
C VAL A 64 -7.90 -18.25 -0.19
N TYR A 65 -8.69 -17.21 0.07
CA TYR A 65 -9.98 -17.30 0.76
C TYR A 65 -11.19 -17.29 -0.16
N GLY A 66 -11.06 -16.85 -1.42
CA GLY A 66 -12.16 -16.78 -2.37
C GLY A 66 -13.35 -16.01 -1.80
N GLU A 67 -14.54 -16.61 -1.83
CA GLU A 67 -15.77 -16.00 -1.30
C GLU A 67 -15.70 -15.66 0.20
N GLN A 68 -14.89 -16.37 0.98
CA GLN A 68 -14.71 -16.08 2.42
C GLN A 68 -14.01 -14.73 2.66
N PHE A 69 -13.39 -14.15 1.62
CA PHE A 69 -12.78 -12.82 1.70
C PHE A 69 -13.81 -11.67 1.72
N THR A 70 -15.09 -11.94 1.43
CA THR A 70 -16.15 -10.93 1.27
C THR A 70 -16.28 -10.00 2.49
N SER A 71 -16.08 -10.51 3.71
CA SER A 71 -16.17 -9.72 4.94
C SER A 71 -15.16 -8.57 5.02
N PHE A 72 -14.11 -8.58 4.21
CA PHE A 72 -13.08 -7.53 4.18
C PHE A 72 -13.33 -6.48 3.10
N LEU A 73 -14.25 -6.71 2.15
CA LEU A 73 -14.45 -5.81 1.00
C LEU A 73 -14.90 -4.41 1.42
N GLU A 74 -15.84 -4.31 2.38
CA GLU A 74 -16.33 -3.01 2.89
C GLU A 74 -15.21 -2.15 3.47
N LYS A 75 -14.15 -2.78 3.97
CA LYS A 75 -13.00 -2.12 4.59
C LYS A 75 -11.88 -1.84 3.58
N ILE A 76 -11.63 -2.74 2.62
CA ILE A 76 -10.50 -2.64 1.69
C ILE A 76 -10.82 -1.81 0.44
N VAL A 77 -12.01 -1.94 -0.13
CA VAL A 77 -12.37 -1.29 -1.40
C VAL A 77 -12.29 0.25 -1.32
N PRO A 78 -12.73 0.92 -0.24
CA PRO A 78 -12.56 2.37 -0.12
C PRO A 78 -11.10 2.81 -0.17
N GLU A 79 -10.19 2.06 0.45
CA GLU A 79 -8.75 2.38 0.44
C GLU A 79 -8.12 2.17 -0.93
N ILE A 80 -8.58 1.18 -1.70
CA ILE A 80 -8.18 1.03 -3.10
C ILE A 80 -8.60 2.26 -3.91
N PHE A 81 -9.84 2.72 -3.78
CA PHE A 81 -10.28 3.92 -4.51
C PHE A 81 -9.52 5.16 -4.08
N LYS A 82 -9.27 5.33 -2.79
CA LYS A 82 -8.45 6.43 -2.28
C LYS A 82 -7.06 6.42 -2.89
N CYS A 83 -6.42 5.25 -2.99
CA CYS A 83 -5.11 5.08 -3.63
C CYS A 83 -5.15 5.42 -5.13
N LEU A 84 -6.18 4.94 -5.85
CA LEU A 84 -6.34 5.21 -7.29
C LEU A 84 -6.72 6.66 -7.62
N GLN A 85 -7.14 7.45 -6.63
CA GLN A 85 -7.51 8.86 -6.76
C GLN A 85 -6.39 9.80 -6.33
N GLN A 86 -5.23 9.29 -5.94
CA GLN A 86 -4.08 10.14 -5.63
C GLN A 86 -3.62 10.88 -6.90
N ASP A 87 -3.35 12.17 -6.77
CA ASP A 87 -2.79 12.96 -7.87
C ASP A 87 -1.38 12.44 -8.18
N GLU A 88 -1.06 12.26 -9.47
CA GLU A 88 0.28 11.82 -9.90
C GLU A 88 1.35 12.89 -9.64
N ILE A 89 0.92 14.15 -9.61
CA ILE A 89 1.76 15.32 -9.44
C ILE A 89 1.12 16.19 -8.38
N GLU A 90 1.84 16.40 -7.28
CA GLU A 90 1.46 17.34 -6.23
C GLU A 90 2.47 18.48 -6.22
N PHE A 91 2.01 19.71 -6.12
CA PHE A 91 2.89 20.87 -5.99
C PHE A 91 2.80 21.41 -4.57
N ASP A 92 3.93 21.46 -3.86
CA ASP A 92 4.03 22.05 -2.52
C ASP A 92 4.23 23.57 -2.62
N ILE A 93 3.16 24.27 -3.03
CA ILE A 93 3.18 25.72 -3.29
C ILE A 93 2.56 26.48 -2.12
N ASN A 94 3.28 27.46 -1.59
CA ASN A 94 2.84 28.40 -0.56
C ASN A 94 2.56 29.80 -1.15
N GLU A 95 1.82 30.64 -0.43
CA GLU A 95 1.48 32.01 -0.89
C GLU A 95 2.71 32.91 -1.14
N ASP A 96 3.83 32.63 -0.46
CA ASP A 96 5.08 33.40 -0.58
C ASP A 96 6.03 32.88 -1.69
N ASP A 97 5.62 31.87 -2.45
CA ASP A 97 6.48 31.23 -3.44
C ASP A 97 6.54 32.01 -4.75
N ASP A 98 7.75 32.15 -5.32
CA ASP A 98 7.95 32.80 -6.61
C ASP A 98 7.52 31.87 -7.76
N LEU A 99 6.25 31.99 -8.15
CA LEU A 99 5.65 31.21 -9.25
C LEU A 99 6.03 31.72 -10.65
N THR A 100 6.96 32.67 -10.75
CA THR A 100 7.47 33.14 -12.04
C THR A 100 8.76 32.44 -12.45
N ASP A 101 9.39 31.71 -11.53
CA ASP A 101 10.57 30.90 -11.78
C ASP A 101 10.18 29.43 -11.97
N GLU A 102 10.26 28.94 -13.21
CA GLU A 102 9.97 27.55 -13.56
C GLU A 102 10.87 26.55 -12.82
N ALA A 103 12.12 26.92 -12.48
CA ALA A 103 13.02 26.04 -11.73
C ALA A 103 12.58 25.91 -10.27
N ALA A 104 12.10 27.01 -9.66
CA ALA A 104 11.58 26.99 -8.29
C ALA A 104 10.28 26.16 -8.18
N ILE A 105 9.43 26.21 -9.21
CA ILE A 105 8.23 25.37 -9.29
C ILE A 105 8.61 23.89 -9.43
N ALA A 106 9.62 23.57 -10.24
CA ALA A 106 10.06 22.19 -10.45
C ALA A 106 10.62 21.54 -9.17
N GLU A 107 11.32 22.31 -8.31
CA GLU A 107 11.80 21.81 -7.00
C GLU A 107 10.66 21.49 -6.03
N LYS A 108 9.48 22.07 -6.23
CA LYS A 108 8.29 21.90 -5.39
C LYS A 108 7.30 20.88 -5.95
N MET A 109 7.63 20.29 -7.09
CA MET A 109 6.85 19.24 -7.72
C MET A 109 7.22 17.90 -7.10
N ASN A 110 6.28 17.31 -6.36
CA ASN A 110 6.36 15.95 -5.88
C ASN A 110 5.65 15.03 -6.87
N ILE A 111 6.39 14.07 -7.46
CA ILE A 111 5.82 13.09 -8.37
C ILE A 111 5.53 11.83 -7.58
N HIS A 112 4.25 11.53 -7.40
CA HIS A 112 3.81 10.28 -6.81
C HIS A 112 3.90 9.18 -7.88
N THR A 113 5.08 8.60 -8.05
CA THR A 113 5.36 7.59 -9.09
C THR A 113 4.55 6.29 -8.97
N GLY A 114 3.76 6.14 -7.89
CA GLY A 114 3.02 4.91 -7.60
C GLY A 114 3.92 3.67 -7.43
N ILE A 115 5.23 3.89 -7.36
CA ILE A 115 6.34 2.94 -7.24
C ILE A 115 7.37 3.60 -6.33
#